data_AF-A0A550IEW5-F1
#
_entry.id   AF-A0A550IEW5-F1
#
_cell.length_a   1.000
_cell.length_b   1.000
_cell.length_c   1.000
_cell.angle_alpha   90.00
_cell.angle_beta   90.00
_cell.angle_gamma   90.00
#
_symmetry.space_group_name_H-M   'P 1'
#
loop_
_entity.id
_entity.type
_entity.pdbx_description
1 polymer ?
#
loop_
_entity_poly.entity_id
_entity_poly.type
_entity_poly.pdbx_seq_one_letter_code
_entity_poly.pdbx_strand_id
1 'polypeptide(L)'
;MGSGTRRRHRWAALLGATALAVTGGGALACPASAEPQQVDFATHCVPPPIAGIPPIDGTTTARITVDNAAPKVGDTVTVTYTVVKPAASNPVDIALPADIMTPTGKVTLGGVQTGDITVAGPKKNDPVPGKGAFPSFSMTGTFTVTTPGAITLSPGDYNIHTSYILELDTPCTVSNPPAPVSETVTATDGGQTNNRAISLGTASGKPGDSVTVTGTNFTPGAAVTLAGRAGAAETADKGTATANAQGAISGTLAVNDKATTGVVAYEGSAWSDDKGAGPAAYVVIDDTPLPEGSQKLNSSVKAGTLSMTQAGDTVELAAVDYGKGGFSRGSLQTVTVKDFRGGPAGWSLTGKVTDFAGPGGAKIDAAKLGWTPVCATKAGSPSTCQPGSPGAVGSAGATLASTPNGAQTGGEFTVDARLSLNVPAFTPPGAYSGVLTLTLT
;
A
#
# COMPACT_ATOMS: atom_id res chain seq x y z
N MET A 1 76.98 4.26 36.26
CA MET A 1 76.56 4.66 37.61
C MET A 1 75.20 5.33 37.46
N GLY A 2 74.06 4.86 37.92
CA GLY A 2 73.68 3.82 38.87
C GLY A 2 72.41 4.32 39.57
N SER A 3 71.38 3.47 39.72
CA SER A 3 70.23 3.55 40.67
C SER A 3 69.26 4.76 40.53
N GLY A 4 67.94 4.63 40.35
CA GLY A 4 66.95 3.80 41.08
C GLY A 4 66.65 4.45 42.43
N THR A 5 65.54 5.14 42.74
CA THR A 5 64.15 4.63 42.94
C THR A 5 63.32 5.77 43.58
N ARG A 6 61.99 5.84 43.33
CA ARG A 6 60.91 5.78 44.36
C ARG A 6 59.52 6.17 43.81
N ARG A 7 58.55 5.30 44.15
CA ARG A 7 57.09 5.37 43.93
C ARG A 7 56.43 6.62 44.54
N ARG A 8 55.35 7.11 43.89
CA ARG A 8 54.09 7.49 44.56
C ARG A 8 52.88 7.22 43.64
N HIS A 9 51.94 6.42 44.14
CA HIS A 9 50.60 6.23 43.57
C HIS A 9 49.75 7.49 43.72
N ARG A 10 49.04 7.87 42.67
CA ARG A 10 47.74 8.57 42.77
C ARG A 10 46.81 8.04 41.68
N TRP A 11 45.63 7.64 42.15
CA TRP A 11 44.50 7.18 41.36
C TRP A 11 43.95 8.35 40.53
N ALA A 12 43.66 8.11 39.25
CA ALA A 12 42.82 8.97 38.44
C ALA A 12 42.04 8.12 37.44
N ALA A 13 40.76 8.39 37.36
CA ALA A 13 39.71 7.57 36.76
C ALA A 13 39.88 7.36 35.25
N LEU A 14 39.59 6.14 34.81
CA LEU A 14 39.28 5.79 33.43
C LEU A 14 37.87 6.31 33.09
N LEU A 15 37.79 7.37 32.29
CA LEU A 15 36.63 7.67 31.45
C LEU A 15 37.10 7.56 30.01
N GLY A 16 37.04 6.34 29.47
CA GLY A 16 37.23 6.09 28.05
C GLY A 16 35.97 6.51 27.28
N ALA A 17 36.05 7.59 26.52
CA ALA A 17 35.07 7.93 25.51
C ALA A 17 35.35 7.08 24.26
N THR A 18 34.66 5.95 24.11
CA THR A 18 34.56 5.24 22.84
C THR A 18 33.53 5.94 21.97
N ALA A 19 34.00 6.67 20.96
CA ALA A 19 33.18 7.11 19.84
C ALA A 19 32.76 5.87 19.02
N LEU A 20 31.53 5.39 19.22
CA LEU A 20 30.88 4.49 18.28
C LEU A 20 30.36 5.33 17.11
N ALA A 21 30.98 5.16 15.94
CA ALA A 21 30.43 5.63 14.69
C ALA A 21 29.11 4.90 14.41
N VAL A 22 27.98 5.61 14.55
CA VAL A 22 26.69 5.15 14.04
C VAL A 22 26.69 5.38 12.53
N THR A 23 27.13 4.38 11.77
CA THR A 23 26.79 4.28 10.36
C THR A 23 25.31 3.91 10.27
N GLY A 24 24.45 4.92 10.29
CA GLY A 24 23.01 4.80 10.01
C GLY A 24 22.76 4.54 8.53
N GLY A 25 23.26 3.42 8.02
CA GLY A 25 22.84 2.85 6.75
C GLY A 25 21.67 1.93 7.02
N GLY A 26 20.49 2.52 7.22
CA GLY A 26 19.23 1.77 7.21
C GLY A 26 18.99 1.26 5.80
N ALA A 27 19.61 0.14 5.45
CA ALA A 27 19.11 -0.71 4.39
C ALA A 27 17.73 -1.20 4.87
N LEU A 28 16.70 -0.44 4.51
CA LEU A 28 15.34 -0.94 4.48
C LEU A 28 15.37 -2.09 3.49
N ALA A 29 15.56 -3.30 4.01
CA ALA A 29 15.24 -4.50 3.26
C ALA A 29 13.80 -4.32 2.81
N CYS A 30 13.59 -4.19 1.49
CA CYS A 30 12.27 -4.42 0.92
C CYS A 30 11.77 -5.73 1.55
N PRO A 31 10.54 -5.80 2.09
CA PRO A 31 9.96 -7.11 2.31
C PRO A 31 9.88 -7.73 0.92
N ALA A 32 10.79 -8.68 0.65
CA ALA A 32 10.56 -9.64 -0.40
C ALA A 32 9.18 -10.22 -0.07
N SER A 33 8.22 -10.11 -0.99
CA SER A 33 7.02 -10.94 -0.93
C SER A 33 7.52 -12.36 -0.74
N ALA A 34 7.36 -12.90 0.47
CA ALA A 34 7.87 -14.21 0.79
C ALA A 34 7.12 -15.18 -0.10
N GLU A 35 7.83 -15.95 -0.93
CA GLU A 35 7.15 -17.01 -1.69
C GLU A 35 6.46 -17.98 -0.71
N PRO A 36 5.28 -18.51 -1.07
CA PRO A 36 4.53 -19.41 -0.21
C PRO A 36 5.40 -20.60 0.18
N GLN A 37 5.66 -20.75 1.47
CA GLN A 37 6.54 -21.78 2.01
C GLN A 37 5.75 -22.91 2.67
N GLN A 38 6.28 -24.13 2.54
CA GLN A 38 5.82 -25.23 3.39
C GLN A 38 6.31 -24.99 4.82
N VAL A 39 5.42 -25.18 5.78
CA VAL A 39 5.70 -25.04 7.21
C VAL A 39 5.30 -26.29 7.97
N ASP A 40 6.13 -26.65 8.94
CA ASP A 40 5.88 -27.73 9.88
C ASP A 40 5.41 -27.16 11.22
N PHE A 41 4.39 -27.76 11.81
CA PHE A 41 3.87 -27.36 13.12
C PHE A 41 3.37 -28.56 13.93
N ALA A 42 3.57 -28.48 15.25
CA ALA A 42 3.04 -29.46 16.19
C ALA A 42 1.52 -29.41 16.20
N THR A 43 0.91 -30.58 16.09
CA THR A 43 -0.55 -30.76 15.97
C THR A 43 -1.00 -31.85 16.93
N HIS A 44 -2.10 -31.59 17.63
CA HIS A 44 -2.79 -32.54 18.48
C HIS A 44 -4.09 -32.95 17.81
N CYS A 45 -4.19 -34.21 17.38
CA CYS A 45 -5.38 -34.77 16.74
C CYS A 45 -6.12 -35.70 17.70
N VAL A 46 -7.43 -35.54 17.82
CA VAL A 46 -8.28 -36.41 18.64
C VAL A 46 -9.04 -37.36 17.71
N PRO A 47 -8.71 -38.67 17.69
CA PRO A 47 -9.46 -39.64 16.89
C PRO A 47 -10.93 -39.74 17.31
N PRO A 48 -11.82 -40.21 16.42
CA PRO A 48 -13.22 -40.43 16.77
C PRO A 48 -13.33 -41.39 17.97
N PRO A 49 -14.19 -41.13 18.98
CA PRO A 49 -14.26 -41.94 20.19
C PRO A 49 -14.48 -43.44 19.96
N ILE A 50 -15.19 -43.80 18.88
CA ILE A 50 -15.45 -45.20 18.48
C ILE A 50 -14.17 -45.98 18.17
N ALA A 51 -13.08 -45.29 17.81
CA ALA A 51 -11.81 -45.93 17.54
C ALA A 51 -11.09 -46.41 18.82
N GLY A 52 -11.44 -45.87 20.00
CA GLY A 52 -10.86 -46.29 21.28
C GLY A 52 -9.35 -46.01 21.41
N ILE A 53 -8.82 -45.07 20.64
CA ILE A 53 -7.38 -44.75 20.56
C ILE A 53 -7.12 -43.41 21.24
N PRO A 54 -6.00 -43.27 21.98
CA PRO A 54 -5.63 -41.99 22.58
C PRO A 54 -5.39 -40.90 21.52
N PRO A 55 -5.41 -39.61 21.92
CA PRO A 55 -5.00 -38.53 21.04
C PRO A 55 -3.61 -38.72 20.43
N ILE A 56 -3.41 -38.18 19.24
CA ILE A 56 -2.20 -38.29 18.44
C ILE A 56 -1.51 -36.92 18.42
N ASP A 57 -0.32 -36.86 18.99
CA ASP A 57 0.57 -35.70 18.87
C ASP A 57 1.60 -35.97 17.77
N GLY A 58 1.69 -35.06 16.80
CA GLY A 58 2.60 -35.20 15.67
C GLY A 58 2.88 -33.90 14.94
N THR A 59 3.64 -33.99 13.86
CA THR A 59 3.95 -32.83 13.00
C THR A 59 3.06 -32.85 11.78
N THR A 60 2.36 -31.74 11.54
CA THR A 60 1.67 -31.47 10.27
C THR A 60 2.55 -30.58 9.39
N THR A 61 2.68 -30.93 8.11
CA THR A 61 3.29 -30.08 7.08
C THR A 61 2.20 -29.46 6.22
N ALA A 62 2.22 -28.14 6.05
CA ALA A 62 1.21 -27.40 5.28
C ALA A 62 1.81 -26.32 4.39
N ARG A 63 1.03 -25.90 3.39
CA ARG A 63 1.30 -24.71 2.57
C ARG A 63 0.02 -23.91 2.36
N ILE A 64 0.10 -22.60 2.51
CA ILE A 64 -0.94 -21.66 2.13
C ILE A 64 -0.51 -20.95 0.85
N THR A 65 -1.43 -20.79 -0.10
CA THR A 65 -1.25 -19.95 -1.29
C THR A 65 -2.45 -19.04 -1.46
N VAL A 66 -2.26 -17.91 -2.14
CA VAL A 66 -3.32 -16.96 -2.48
C VAL A 66 -3.41 -16.75 -3.98
N ASP A 67 -4.58 -16.33 -4.46
CA ASP A 67 -4.78 -15.90 -5.86
C ASP A 67 -4.19 -14.50 -6.13
N ASN A 68 -4.12 -13.64 -5.11
CA ASN A 68 -3.57 -12.30 -5.19
C ASN A 68 -2.65 -11.97 -4.01
N ALA A 69 -1.33 -11.94 -4.25
CA ALA A 69 -0.31 -11.63 -3.24
C ALA A 69 -0.11 -10.13 -2.99
N ALA A 70 -0.66 -9.27 -3.85
CA ALA A 70 -0.59 -7.81 -3.74
C ALA A 70 -2.00 -7.17 -3.87
N PRO A 71 -2.94 -7.52 -2.99
CA PRO A 71 -4.31 -7.03 -3.07
C PRO A 71 -4.42 -5.54 -2.72
N LYS A 72 -5.55 -4.93 -3.07
CA LYS A 72 -5.93 -3.60 -2.62
C LYS A 72 -6.92 -3.69 -1.46
N VAL A 73 -6.98 -2.65 -0.63
CA VAL A 73 -8.11 -2.48 0.31
C VAL A 73 -9.43 -2.52 -0.47
N GLY A 74 -10.33 -3.40 -0.07
CA GLY A 74 -11.59 -3.72 -0.75
C GLY A 74 -11.56 -5.00 -1.58
N ASP A 75 -10.38 -5.50 -1.97
CA ASP A 75 -10.28 -6.75 -2.72
C ASP A 75 -10.65 -7.95 -1.85
N THR A 76 -11.25 -8.96 -2.48
CA THR A 76 -11.46 -10.28 -1.88
C THR A 76 -10.35 -11.21 -2.36
N VAL A 77 -9.62 -11.80 -1.43
CA VAL A 77 -8.51 -12.73 -1.69
C VAL A 77 -8.98 -14.15 -1.42
N THR A 78 -8.74 -15.05 -2.37
CA THR A 78 -8.97 -16.48 -2.22
C THR A 78 -7.73 -17.14 -1.64
N VAL A 79 -7.91 -17.84 -0.52
CA VAL A 79 -6.87 -18.58 0.17
C VAL A 79 -7.05 -20.07 -0.10
N THR A 80 -5.96 -20.74 -0.47
CA THR A 80 -5.89 -22.20 -0.56
C THR A 80 -4.96 -22.72 0.52
N TYR A 81 -5.52 -23.46 1.48
CA TYR A 81 -4.77 -24.13 2.54
C TYR A 81 -4.62 -25.61 2.15
N THR A 82 -3.39 -26.03 1.84
CA THR A 82 -3.03 -27.42 1.57
C THR A 82 -2.34 -28.04 2.78
N VAL A 83 -2.93 -29.09 3.33
CA VAL A 83 -2.26 -29.99 4.28
C VAL A 83 -1.51 -31.02 3.44
N VAL A 84 -0.19 -30.87 3.38
CA VAL A 84 0.71 -31.71 2.57
C VAL A 84 0.90 -33.07 3.25
N LYS A 85 1.11 -33.03 4.57
CA LYS A 85 1.24 -34.21 5.41
C LYS A 85 0.52 -33.97 6.74
N PRO A 86 -0.62 -34.65 7.01
CA PRO A 86 -1.30 -34.55 8.29
C PRO A 86 -0.54 -35.32 9.39
N ALA A 87 -0.70 -34.91 10.64
CA ALA A 87 -0.16 -35.60 11.81
C ALA A 87 -0.86 -36.94 12.09
N ALA A 88 -2.17 -37.01 11.76
CA ALA A 88 -2.97 -38.23 11.92
C ALA A 88 -2.76 -39.23 10.77
N SER A 89 -3.06 -40.50 11.05
CA SER A 89 -3.10 -41.61 10.08
C SER A 89 -4.38 -42.42 10.27
N ASN A 90 -4.65 -43.36 9.35
CA ASN A 90 -5.79 -44.27 9.51
C ASN A 90 -5.62 -45.10 10.79
N PRO A 91 -6.50 -44.96 11.79
CA PRO A 91 -6.33 -45.62 13.07
C PRO A 91 -6.59 -47.13 13.05
N VAL A 92 -7.24 -47.66 12.01
CA VAL A 92 -7.69 -49.06 11.94
C VAL A 92 -6.94 -49.85 10.86
N ASP A 93 -6.99 -51.19 10.95
CA ASP A 93 -6.35 -52.09 9.98
C ASP A 93 -7.12 -52.21 8.66
N ILE A 94 -8.33 -51.66 8.60
CA ILE A 94 -9.20 -51.69 7.42
C ILE A 94 -8.93 -50.45 6.56
N ALA A 95 -8.87 -50.65 5.25
CA ALA A 95 -8.73 -49.55 4.30
C ALA A 95 -9.99 -48.68 4.28
N LEU A 96 -9.79 -47.36 4.29
CA LEU A 96 -10.86 -46.40 4.10
C LEU A 96 -11.08 -46.18 2.59
N PRO A 97 -12.34 -46.22 2.11
CA PRO A 97 -12.65 -45.95 0.70
C PRO A 97 -12.23 -44.54 0.23
N ALA A 98 -12.16 -44.39 -1.10
CA ALA A 98 -12.09 -43.07 -1.73
C ALA A 98 -13.35 -42.25 -1.46
N ASP A 99 -13.24 -40.93 -1.60
CA ASP A 99 -14.38 -39.99 -1.64
C ASP A 99 -15.25 -39.99 -0.38
N ILE A 100 -14.64 -40.19 0.80
CA ILE A 100 -15.33 -40.14 2.09
C ILE A 100 -14.89 -38.97 2.97
N MET A 101 -13.72 -38.38 2.69
CA MET A 101 -13.12 -37.32 3.51
C MET A 101 -13.57 -35.93 3.03
N THR A 102 -14.07 -35.10 3.94
CA THR A 102 -14.39 -33.68 3.71
C THR A 102 -13.59 -32.84 4.70
N PRO A 103 -12.44 -32.26 4.29
CA PRO A 103 -11.62 -31.50 5.20
C PRO A 103 -12.20 -30.10 5.42
N THR A 104 -12.10 -29.61 6.66
CA THR A 104 -12.39 -28.22 7.02
C THR A 104 -11.25 -27.68 7.87
N GLY A 105 -11.07 -26.36 7.93
CA GLY A 105 -10.03 -25.80 8.76
C GLY A 105 -10.05 -24.29 8.84
N LYS A 106 -8.99 -23.75 9.45
CA LYS A 106 -8.78 -22.33 9.64
C LYS A 106 -7.44 -21.87 9.08
N VAL A 107 -7.43 -20.64 8.59
CA VAL A 107 -6.20 -19.88 8.33
C VAL A 107 -6.24 -18.64 9.20
N THR A 108 -5.21 -18.43 10.03
CA THR A 108 -5.12 -17.28 10.93
C THR A 108 -4.35 -16.15 10.26
N LEU A 109 -4.96 -14.97 10.24
CA LEU A 109 -4.40 -13.72 9.74
C LEU A 109 -3.65 -12.96 10.86
N GLY A 110 -2.47 -12.46 10.54
CA GLY A 110 -1.67 -11.57 11.39
C GLY A 110 -1.17 -10.33 10.63
N GLY A 111 -0.44 -9.45 11.33
CA GLY A 111 0.07 -8.20 10.76
C GLY A 111 -0.92 -7.05 10.89
N VAL A 112 -1.11 -6.27 9.81
CA VAL A 112 -1.99 -5.08 9.82
C VAL A 112 -3.49 -5.42 9.86
N GLN A 113 -3.85 -6.64 9.48
CA GLN A 113 -5.21 -7.18 9.54
C GLN A 113 -5.16 -8.54 10.25
N THR A 114 -6.01 -8.72 11.26
CA THR A 114 -6.07 -9.94 12.09
C THR A 114 -7.44 -10.61 11.97
N GLY A 115 -7.51 -11.92 12.21
CA GLY A 115 -8.76 -12.69 12.15
C GLY A 115 -8.54 -14.15 11.72
N ASP A 116 -9.63 -14.92 11.64
CA ASP A 116 -9.62 -16.30 11.16
C ASP A 116 -10.44 -16.42 9.87
N ILE A 117 -9.89 -17.14 8.88
CA ILE A 117 -10.58 -17.53 7.66
C ILE A 117 -11.00 -18.99 7.83
N THR A 118 -12.29 -19.26 7.65
CA THR A 118 -12.76 -20.66 7.56
C THR A 118 -12.53 -21.16 6.14
N VAL A 119 -11.91 -22.33 6.02
CA VAL A 119 -11.66 -22.99 4.73
C VAL A 119 -12.32 -24.37 4.69
N ALA A 120 -12.78 -24.78 3.52
CA ALA A 120 -13.38 -26.11 3.30
C ALA A 120 -12.86 -26.73 2.00
N GLY A 121 -12.66 -28.04 2.02
CA GLY A 121 -12.28 -28.82 0.84
C GLY A 121 -13.44 -29.69 0.34
N PRO A 122 -13.35 -30.18 -0.91
CA PRO A 122 -14.35 -31.08 -1.45
C PRO A 122 -14.36 -32.43 -0.72
N LYS A 123 -15.47 -33.17 -0.80
CA LYS A 123 -15.54 -34.58 -0.37
C LYS A 123 -14.73 -35.44 -1.36
N LYS A 124 -13.41 -35.51 -1.16
CA LYS A 124 -12.47 -36.14 -2.10
C LYS A 124 -11.23 -36.63 -1.36
N ASN A 125 -10.91 -37.91 -1.53
CA ASN A 125 -9.64 -38.51 -1.14
C ASN A 125 -9.40 -39.78 -1.96
N ASP A 126 -8.14 -40.14 -2.14
CA ASP A 126 -7.77 -41.49 -2.59
C ASP A 126 -8.03 -42.50 -1.46
N PRO A 127 -8.22 -43.80 -1.77
CA PRO A 127 -8.35 -44.83 -0.74
C PRO A 127 -7.17 -44.79 0.23
N VAL A 128 -7.45 -44.86 1.53
CA VAL A 128 -6.43 -44.81 2.58
C VAL A 128 -6.19 -46.22 3.11
N PRO A 129 -4.99 -46.81 2.93
CA PRO A 129 -4.69 -48.13 3.46
C PRO A 129 -4.92 -48.22 4.97
N GLY A 130 -5.20 -49.44 5.46
CA GLY A 130 -5.19 -49.72 6.90
C GLY A 130 -3.86 -49.29 7.53
N LYS A 131 -3.91 -48.56 8.65
CA LYS A 131 -2.73 -47.94 9.29
C LYS A 131 -1.91 -46.99 8.40
N GLY A 132 -2.40 -46.67 7.21
CA GLY A 132 -1.74 -45.81 6.23
C GLY A 132 -1.84 -44.33 6.55
N ALA A 133 -0.93 -43.53 5.98
CA ALA A 133 -0.99 -42.08 6.05
C ALA A 133 -2.18 -41.54 5.25
N PHE A 134 -2.84 -40.50 5.77
CA PHE A 134 -3.83 -39.78 4.98
C PHE A 134 -3.17 -39.07 3.80
N PRO A 135 -3.82 -39.04 2.61
CA PRO A 135 -3.31 -38.31 1.46
C PRO A 135 -3.31 -36.79 1.73
N SER A 136 -2.53 -36.06 0.94
CA SER A 136 -2.59 -34.60 0.92
C SER A 136 -3.99 -34.13 0.51
N PHE A 137 -4.46 -33.05 1.14
CA PHE A 137 -5.75 -32.44 0.80
C PHE A 137 -5.69 -30.91 0.87
N SER A 138 -6.58 -30.25 0.14
CA SER A 138 -6.64 -28.78 0.05
C SER A 138 -8.03 -28.27 0.39
N MET A 139 -8.07 -27.12 1.02
CA MET A 139 -9.27 -26.41 1.44
C MET A 139 -9.18 -24.97 0.93
N THR A 140 -10.31 -24.37 0.58
CA THR A 140 -10.37 -22.98 0.12
C THR A 140 -11.31 -22.14 0.98
N GLY A 141 -11.01 -20.85 1.07
CA GLY A 141 -11.83 -19.83 1.72
C GLY A 141 -11.42 -18.46 1.22
N THR A 142 -12.12 -17.42 1.68
CA THR A 142 -11.86 -16.05 1.23
C THR A 142 -11.84 -15.07 2.40
N PHE A 143 -11.14 -13.95 2.20
CA PHE A 143 -11.22 -12.80 3.09
C PHE A 143 -11.17 -11.49 2.30
N THR A 144 -11.78 -10.44 2.85
CA THR A 144 -11.70 -9.09 2.28
C THR A 144 -10.59 -8.31 2.96
N VAL A 145 -9.77 -7.63 2.16
CA VAL A 145 -8.71 -6.76 2.66
C VAL A 145 -9.32 -5.42 3.10
N THR A 146 -9.04 -5.02 4.33
CA THR A 146 -9.64 -3.83 4.97
C THR A 146 -8.62 -2.77 5.35
N THR A 147 -7.35 -3.16 5.46
CA THR A 147 -6.26 -2.28 5.92
C THR A 147 -5.04 -2.47 5.01
N PRO A 148 -4.38 -1.39 4.56
CA PRO A 148 -3.14 -1.49 3.79
C PRO A 148 -1.98 -1.99 4.65
N GLY A 149 -1.00 -2.65 4.02
CA GLY A 149 0.21 -3.18 4.65
C GLY A 149 0.31 -4.70 4.64
N ALA A 150 1.29 -5.25 5.36
CA ALA A 150 1.58 -6.68 5.35
C ALA A 150 0.57 -7.48 6.19
N ILE A 151 -0.04 -8.50 5.58
CA ILE A 151 -0.95 -9.45 6.21
C ILE A 151 -0.32 -10.83 6.11
N THR A 152 -0.03 -11.47 7.25
CA THR A 152 0.56 -12.80 7.31
C THR A 152 -0.52 -13.87 7.41
N LEU A 153 -0.32 -15.01 6.75
CA LEU A 153 -1.24 -16.14 6.75
C LEU A 153 -0.54 -17.35 7.36
N SER A 154 -1.11 -17.88 8.44
CA SER A 154 -0.57 -19.04 9.17
C SER A 154 -1.60 -20.17 9.19
N PRO A 155 -1.18 -21.44 9.05
CA PRO A 155 -2.07 -22.59 9.23
C PRO A 155 -2.73 -22.58 10.61
N GLY A 156 -4.03 -22.84 10.66
CA GLY A 156 -4.80 -23.01 11.90
C GLY A 156 -5.28 -24.44 12.07
N ASP A 157 -6.21 -24.61 13.01
CA ASP A 157 -6.84 -25.92 13.27
C ASP A 157 -7.51 -26.47 12.01
N TYR A 158 -7.52 -27.79 11.87
CA TYR A 158 -8.25 -28.47 10.80
C TYR A 158 -9.00 -29.68 11.34
N ASN A 159 -9.99 -30.13 10.60
CA ASN A 159 -10.77 -31.32 10.91
C ASN A 159 -10.87 -32.20 9.68
N ILE A 160 -10.61 -33.48 9.87
CA ILE A 160 -10.84 -34.51 8.88
C ILE A 160 -12.19 -35.15 9.21
N HIS A 161 -13.23 -34.70 8.49
CA HIS A 161 -14.54 -35.32 8.58
C HIS A 161 -14.61 -36.51 7.60
N THR A 162 -15.07 -37.66 8.07
CA THR A 162 -15.27 -38.85 7.24
C THR A 162 -16.74 -39.27 7.27
N SER A 163 -17.32 -39.43 6.10
CA SER A 163 -18.72 -39.76 5.88
C SER A 163 -18.82 -41.02 5.00
N TYR A 164 -18.93 -42.18 5.67
CA TYR A 164 -19.06 -43.49 5.01
C TYR A 164 -20.20 -44.34 5.61
N ILE A 165 -19.95 -45.01 6.73
CA ILE A 165 -20.97 -45.78 7.50
C ILE A 165 -21.46 -44.97 8.70
N LEU A 166 -20.57 -44.16 9.26
CA LEU A 166 -20.81 -43.22 10.35
C LEU A 166 -20.19 -41.88 9.96
N GLU A 167 -20.69 -40.82 10.57
CA GLU A 167 -20.13 -39.48 10.49
C GLU A 167 -19.10 -39.32 11.62
N LEU A 168 -17.83 -39.20 11.27
CA LEU A 168 -16.72 -39.20 12.23
C LEU A 168 -15.80 -38.01 11.97
N ASP A 169 -15.54 -37.26 13.03
CA ASP A 169 -14.62 -36.12 13.02
C ASP A 169 -13.31 -36.47 13.71
N THR A 170 -12.21 -36.05 13.09
CA THR A 170 -10.87 -36.08 13.67
C THR A 170 -10.37 -34.64 13.74
N PRO A 171 -10.74 -33.87 14.77
CA PRO A 171 -10.24 -32.52 14.95
C PRO A 171 -8.75 -32.56 15.28
N CYS A 172 -7.99 -31.72 14.60
CA CYS A 172 -6.55 -31.53 14.74
C CYS A 172 -6.28 -30.07 15.06
N THR A 173 -5.84 -29.82 16.30
CA THR A 173 -5.56 -28.47 16.80
C THR A 173 -4.07 -28.16 16.76
N VAL A 174 -3.71 -26.92 16.42
CA VAL A 174 -2.33 -26.45 16.48
C VAL A 174 -1.89 -26.39 17.95
N SER A 175 -0.82 -27.10 18.31
CA SER A 175 -0.41 -27.23 19.72
C SER A 175 0.14 -25.92 20.31
N ASN A 176 0.79 -25.10 19.47
CA ASN A 176 1.37 -23.81 19.87
C ASN A 176 0.94 -22.73 18.87
N PRO A 177 -0.28 -22.17 18.99
CA PRO A 177 -0.76 -21.16 18.07
C PRO A 177 -0.10 -19.78 18.31
N PRO A 178 0.15 -18.97 17.25
CA PRO A 178 -0.06 -19.30 15.84
C PRO A 178 1.03 -20.23 15.29
N ALA A 179 0.69 -21.06 14.30
CA ALA A 179 1.69 -21.81 13.53
C ALA A 179 2.65 -20.85 12.79
N PRO A 180 3.81 -21.32 12.28
CA PRO A 180 4.70 -20.50 11.48
C PRO A 180 3.98 -19.93 10.24
N VAL A 181 4.33 -18.69 9.88
CA VAL A 181 3.77 -17.99 8.72
C VAL A 181 4.12 -18.77 7.45
N SER A 182 3.10 -19.15 6.67
CA SER A 182 3.27 -19.87 5.41
C SER A 182 3.27 -18.94 4.19
N GLU A 183 2.52 -17.83 4.27
CA GLU A 183 2.37 -16.86 3.18
C GLU A 183 2.26 -15.44 3.75
N THR A 184 2.68 -14.42 3.00
CA THR A 184 2.48 -13.01 3.37
C THR A 184 2.03 -12.20 2.16
N VAL A 185 0.82 -11.62 2.24
CA VAL A 185 0.33 -10.69 1.22
C VAL A 185 0.62 -9.26 1.65
N THR A 186 0.93 -8.40 0.68
CA THR A 186 1.15 -6.97 0.93
C THR A 186 0.01 -6.18 0.32
N ALA A 187 -0.92 -5.74 1.17
CA ALA A 187 -2.05 -4.94 0.75
C ALA A 187 -1.60 -3.51 0.42
N THR A 188 -2.04 -3.00 -0.72
CA THR A 188 -1.90 -1.58 -1.08
C THR A 188 -3.20 -0.85 -0.80
N ASP A 189 -3.11 0.47 -0.56
CA ASP A 189 -4.31 1.28 -0.48
C ASP A 189 -5.08 1.20 -1.80
N GLY A 190 -6.34 0.78 -1.73
CA GLY A 190 -7.26 0.77 -2.87
C GLY A 190 -7.74 2.17 -3.26
N GLY A 191 -6.92 3.19 -3.00
CA GLY A 191 -7.28 4.60 -2.91
C GLY A 191 -8.42 4.98 -3.84
N GLN A 192 -9.57 5.33 -3.25
CA GLN A 192 -10.49 6.22 -3.95
C GLN A 192 -9.68 7.48 -4.23
N THR A 193 -9.27 7.67 -5.49
CA THR A 193 -8.63 8.92 -5.88
C THR A 193 -9.62 10.03 -5.53
N ASN A 194 -9.25 10.89 -4.59
CA ASN A 194 -10.12 11.96 -4.16
C ASN A 194 -10.15 13.01 -5.27
N ASN A 195 -11.14 12.92 -6.15
CA ASN A 195 -11.29 13.82 -7.29
C ASN A 195 -12.11 15.07 -6.94
N ARG A 196 -12.31 15.37 -5.65
CA ARG A 196 -13.03 16.58 -5.22
C ARG A 196 -12.21 17.81 -5.56
N ALA A 197 -12.89 18.81 -6.09
CA ALA A 197 -12.29 20.07 -6.45
C ALA A 197 -13.19 21.22 -5.99
N ILE A 198 -12.59 22.36 -5.69
CA ILE A 198 -13.30 23.60 -5.41
C ILE A 198 -12.75 24.76 -6.23
N SER A 199 -13.59 25.76 -6.44
CA SER A 199 -13.25 27.04 -7.05
C SER A 199 -13.93 28.17 -6.30
N LEU A 200 -13.26 29.32 -6.26
CA LEU A 200 -13.72 30.53 -5.57
C LEU A 200 -14.25 31.54 -6.57
N GLY A 201 -15.35 32.22 -6.24
CA GLY A 201 -15.92 33.29 -7.05
C GLY A 201 -15.00 34.52 -7.16
N THR A 202 -14.16 34.74 -6.15
CA THR A 202 -13.08 35.73 -6.15
C THR A 202 -11.85 35.15 -5.44
N ALA A 203 -10.66 35.55 -5.88
CA ALA A 203 -9.39 35.10 -5.27
C ALA A 203 -8.86 36.05 -4.18
N SER A 204 -9.59 37.14 -3.88
CA SER A 204 -9.20 38.09 -2.84
C SER A 204 -10.39 38.91 -2.33
N GLY A 205 -10.24 39.48 -1.14
CA GLY A 205 -11.22 40.37 -0.50
C GLY A 205 -10.65 41.01 0.76
N LYS A 206 -11.36 41.99 1.32
CA LYS A 206 -11.03 42.59 2.62
C LYS A 206 -11.53 41.69 3.77
N PRO A 207 -11.02 41.86 4.99
CA PRO A 207 -11.58 41.19 6.16
C PRO A 207 -13.10 41.42 6.26
N GLY A 208 -13.85 40.33 6.37
CA GLY A 208 -15.31 40.31 6.42
C GLY A 208 -16.01 40.16 5.07
N ASP A 209 -15.28 40.28 3.95
CA ASP A 209 -15.86 40.00 2.63
C ASP A 209 -16.24 38.52 2.51
N SER A 210 -17.34 38.27 1.82
CA SER A 210 -17.84 36.93 1.54
C SER A 210 -17.36 36.45 0.17
N VAL A 211 -16.83 35.22 0.11
CA VAL A 211 -16.48 34.54 -1.13
C VAL A 211 -17.42 33.37 -1.39
N THR A 212 -17.86 33.22 -2.64
CA THR A 212 -18.62 32.04 -3.06
C THR A 212 -17.66 30.87 -3.29
N VAL A 213 -17.92 29.72 -2.68
CA VAL A 213 -17.18 28.48 -2.86
C VAL A 213 -18.06 27.50 -3.63
N THR A 214 -17.58 27.06 -4.79
CA THR A 214 -18.22 26.02 -5.58
C THR A 214 -17.33 24.79 -5.61
N GLY A 215 -17.89 23.60 -5.78
CA GLY A 215 -17.11 22.38 -5.88
C GLY A 215 -17.89 21.20 -6.43
N THR A 216 -17.17 20.11 -6.74
CA THR A 216 -17.71 18.91 -7.41
C THR A 216 -17.15 17.63 -6.80
N ASN A 217 -17.79 16.50 -7.11
CA ASN A 217 -17.40 15.14 -6.71
C ASN A 217 -17.50 14.87 -5.19
N PHE A 218 -18.32 15.64 -4.48
CA PHE A 218 -18.70 15.33 -3.11
C PHE A 218 -19.77 14.24 -3.09
N THR A 219 -19.91 13.55 -1.95
CA THR A 219 -20.95 12.55 -1.75
C THR A 219 -22.33 13.22 -1.84
N PRO A 220 -23.24 12.77 -2.72
CA PRO A 220 -24.57 13.36 -2.85
C PRO A 220 -25.31 13.44 -1.50
N GLY A 221 -25.83 14.62 -1.17
CA GLY A 221 -26.52 14.88 0.10
C GLY A 221 -25.61 15.10 1.32
N ALA A 222 -24.28 15.00 1.17
CA ALA A 222 -23.37 15.22 2.29
C ALA A 222 -23.33 16.68 2.75
N ALA A 223 -23.17 16.86 4.07
CA ALA A 223 -22.81 18.14 4.66
C ALA A 223 -21.32 18.40 4.44
N VAL A 224 -21.01 19.56 3.87
CA VAL A 224 -19.65 19.99 3.53
C VAL A 224 -19.31 21.24 4.32
N THR A 225 -18.22 21.16 5.08
CA THR A 225 -17.64 22.30 5.79
C THR A 225 -16.72 23.06 4.84
N LEU A 226 -16.91 24.37 4.75
CA LEU A 226 -16.00 25.31 4.09
C LEU A 226 -15.12 25.93 5.18
N ALA A 227 -13.80 25.98 4.97
CA ALA A 227 -12.89 26.54 5.97
C ALA A 227 -11.75 27.34 5.35
N GLY A 228 -11.38 28.44 6.01
CA GLY A 228 -10.15 29.16 5.71
C GLY A 228 -8.91 28.42 6.23
N ARG A 229 -7.78 28.61 5.54
CA ARG A 229 -6.48 28.02 5.87
C ARG A 229 -5.38 29.08 5.85
N ALA A 230 -4.55 29.07 6.88
CA ALA A 230 -3.26 29.74 6.93
C ALA A 230 -2.17 28.66 6.89
N GLY A 231 -1.71 28.31 5.70
CA GLY A 231 -0.94 27.06 5.51
C GLY A 231 -1.77 25.81 5.88
N ALA A 232 -1.25 24.90 6.73
CA ALA A 232 -2.04 23.76 7.24
C ALA A 232 -3.01 24.15 8.36
N ALA A 233 -2.81 25.28 9.04
CA ALA A 233 -3.68 25.66 10.14
C ALA A 233 -5.04 26.09 9.59
N GLU A 234 -6.11 25.53 10.16
CA GLU A 234 -7.47 26.03 9.91
C GLU A 234 -7.63 27.37 10.63
N THR A 235 -8.17 28.38 9.95
CA THR A 235 -8.50 29.66 10.57
C THR A 235 -9.88 29.58 11.23
N ALA A 236 -10.29 30.66 11.90
CA ALA A 236 -11.63 30.75 12.46
C ALA A 236 -12.73 30.89 11.38
N ASP A 237 -12.35 31.11 10.11
CA ASP A 237 -13.29 31.30 9.01
C ASP A 237 -13.95 29.95 8.66
N LYS A 238 -15.25 29.82 8.97
CA LYS A 238 -16.05 28.64 8.65
C LYS A 238 -17.35 28.98 7.94
N GLY A 239 -17.76 28.09 7.04
CA GLY A 239 -19.06 28.08 6.39
C GLY A 239 -19.52 26.64 6.15
N THR A 240 -20.74 26.47 5.67
CA THR A 240 -21.29 25.14 5.36
C THR A 240 -22.02 25.16 4.03
N ALA A 241 -21.95 24.06 3.30
CA ALA A 241 -22.73 23.79 2.11
C ALA A 241 -23.28 22.36 2.17
N THR A 242 -24.25 22.06 1.31
CA THR A 242 -24.76 20.69 1.13
C THR A 242 -24.55 20.27 -0.32
N ALA A 243 -23.99 19.09 -0.53
CA ALA A 243 -23.81 18.53 -1.85
C ALA A 243 -25.17 18.15 -2.46
N ASN A 244 -25.44 18.60 -3.68
CA ASN A 244 -26.66 18.23 -4.40
C ASN A 244 -26.61 16.75 -4.88
N ALA A 245 -27.64 16.30 -5.59
CA ALA A 245 -27.72 14.92 -6.08
C ALA A 245 -26.56 14.53 -7.04
N GLN A 246 -25.87 15.51 -7.62
CA GLN A 246 -24.71 15.31 -8.50
C GLN A 246 -23.37 15.47 -7.77
N GLY A 247 -23.38 15.65 -6.45
CA GLY A 247 -22.16 15.86 -5.68
C GLY A 247 -21.53 17.25 -5.85
N ALA A 248 -22.29 18.23 -6.36
CA ALA A 248 -21.84 19.61 -6.48
C ALA A 248 -22.25 20.43 -5.24
N ILE A 249 -21.36 21.32 -4.81
CA ILE A 249 -21.63 22.28 -3.72
C ILE A 249 -21.61 23.71 -4.24
N SER A 250 -22.40 24.56 -3.60
CA SER A 250 -22.29 26.01 -3.67
C SER A 250 -22.61 26.58 -2.29
N GLY A 251 -21.68 27.32 -1.72
CA GLY A 251 -21.83 27.95 -0.42
C GLY A 251 -21.02 29.23 -0.31
N THR A 252 -21.13 29.91 0.81
CA THR A 252 -20.43 31.18 1.05
C THR A 252 -19.56 31.06 2.28
N LEU A 253 -18.35 31.64 2.21
CA LEU A 253 -17.42 31.75 3.32
C LEU A 253 -17.10 33.22 3.53
N ALA A 254 -17.33 33.74 4.74
CA ALA A 254 -16.84 35.06 5.14
C ALA A 254 -15.39 34.91 5.62
N VAL A 255 -14.47 35.69 5.05
CA VAL A 255 -13.04 35.60 5.39
C VAL A 255 -12.66 36.79 6.26
N ASN A 256 -12.52 36.56 7.56
CA ASN A 256 -12.18 37.59 8.55
C ASN A 256 -10.71 37.54 8.95
N ASP A 257 -10.11 36.34 8.96
CA ASP A 257 -8.73 36.16 9.39
C ASP A 257 -7.76 36.66 8.30
N LYS A 258 -6.96 37.68 8.64
CA LYS A 258 -5.95 38.26 7.74
C LYS A 258 -4.86 37.28 7.34
N ALA A 259 -4.68 36.19 8.09
CA ALA A 259 -3.72 35.13 7.78
C ALA A 259 -4.27 34.10 6.79
N THR A 260 -5.56 34.15 6.41
CA THR A 260 -6.13 33.22 5.44
C THR A 260 -5.45 33.36 4.08
N THR A 261 -4.79 32.29 3.64
CA THR A 261 -4.09 32.17 2.35
C THR A 261 -4.81 31.23 1.38
N GLY A 262 -5.81 30.49 1.85
CA GLY A 262 -6.59 29.59 1.03
C GLY A 262 -7.87 29.13 1.70
N VAL A 263 -8.72 28.49 0.91
CA VAL A 263 -10.02 27.94 1.34
C VAL A 263 -10.03 26.46 0.99
N VAL A 264 -10.55 25.62 1.88
CA VAL A 264 -10.80 24.20 1.66
C VAL A 264 -12.28 23.89 1.85
N ALA A 265 -12.73 22.75 1.32
CA ALA A 265 -14.05 22.18 1.59
C ALA A 265 -13.93 20.69 1.93
N TYR A 266 -14.63 20.19 2.94
CA TYR A 266 -14.52 18.78 3.34
C TYR A 266 -15.82 18.21 3.91
N GLU A 267 -16.08 16.92 3.69
CA GLU A 267 -17.27 16.23 4.22
C GLU A 267 -17.14 15.97 5.73
N GLY A 268 -18.15 16.38 6.50
CA GLY A 268 -18.16 16.23 7.95
C GLY A 268 -17.50 17.40 8.69
N SER A 269 -17.11 17.16 9.94
CA SER A 269 -16.71 18.20 10.90
C SER A 269 -15.20 18.44 11.00
N ALA A 270 -14.38 17.61 10.36
CA ALA A 270 -12.92 17.73 10.37
C ALA A 270 -12.34 17.38 9.00
N TRP A 271 -11.22 18.02 8.67
CA TRP A 271 -10.48 17.75 7.44
C TRP A 271 -9.90 16.33 7.45
N SER A 272 -10.03 15.63 6.32
CA SER A 272 -9.23 14.47 5.97
C SER A 272 -8.92 14.50 4.48
N ASP A 273 -7.79 13.91 4.11
CA ASP A 273 -7.32 13.91 2.71
C ASP A 273 -8.27 13.15 1.78
N ASP A 274 -9.01 12.16 2.30
CA ASP A 274 -9.99 11.37 1.53
C ASP A 274 -11.33 12.09 1.27
N LYS A 275 -11.63 13.11 2.08
CA LYS A 275 -12.95 13.79 2.10
C LYS A 275 -12.87 15.28 1.79
N GLY A 276 -11.66 15.80 1.61
CA GLY A 276 -11.37 17.20 1.43
C GLY A 276 -11.20 17.62 -0.03
N ALA A 277 -11.29 18.91 -0.30
CA ALA A 277 -11.04 19.54 -1.59
C ALA A 277 -10.32 20.86 -1.36
N GLY A 278 -9.45 21.21 -2.30
CA GLY A 278 -8.61 22.40 -2.20
C GLY A 278 -7.25 22.09 -1.58
N PRO A 279 -6.49 23.12 -1.18
CA PRO A 279 -6.90 24.51 -1.03
C PRO A 279 -7.09 25.23 -2.38
N ALA A 280 -8.10 26.07 -2.47
CA ALA A 280 -8.15 27.14 -3.46
C ALA A 280 -7.50 28.39 -2.85
N ALA A 281 -6.55 29.00 -3.54
CA ALA A 281 -5.82 30.17 -3.03
C ALA A 281 -6.74 31.38 -2.83
N TYR A 282 -6.55 32.10 -1.72
CA TYR A 282 -7.28 33.32 -1.40
C TYR A 282 -6.35 34.34 -0.75
N VAL A 283 -6.48 35.62 -1.10
CA VAL A 283 -5.65 36.71 -0.55
C VAL A 283 -6.51 37.70 0.22
N VAL A 284 -6.25 37.87 1.51
CA VAL A 284 -6.88 38.93 2.30
C VAL A 284 -6.15 40.25 2.11
N ILE A 285 -6.87 41.26 1.63
CA ILE A 285 -6.35 42.61 1.40
C ILE A 285 -6.40 43.36 2.74
N ASP A 286 -5.22 43.61 3.32
CA ASP A 286 -5.15 44.34 4.58
C ASP A 286 -5.63 45.79 4.43
N ASP A 287 -6.69 46.12 5.15
CA ASP A 287 -7.39 47.41 5.15
C ASP A 287 -7.09 48.25 6.40
N THR A 288 -6.10 47.86 7.22
CA THR A 288 -5.74 48.59 8.44
C THR A 288 -5.47 50.08 8.13
N PRO A 289 -6.15 51.02 8.81
CA PRO A 289 -5.92 52.45 8.65
C PRO A 289 -4.49 52.86 9.01
N LEU A 290 -3.95 53.84 8.30
CA LEU A 290 -2.59 54.35 8.54
C LEU A 290 -2.60 55.57 9.48
N PRO A 291 -1.54 55.76 10.29
CA PRO A 291 -1.28 57.02 10.97
C PRO A 291 -1.06 58.18 9.99
N GLU A 292 -1.30 59.41 10.45
CA GLU A 292 -1.04 60.63 9.67
C GLU A 292 0.44 60.73 9.26
N GLY A 293 0.70 61.23 8.05
CA GLY A 293 2.06 61.36 7.51
C GLY A 293 2.73 60.07 7.05
N SER A 294 2.03 58.92 7.07
CA SER A 294 2.57 57.61 6.67
C SER A 294 2.11 57.16 5.28
N GLN A 295 2.88 56.27 4.64
CA GLN A 295 2.52 55.60 3.37
C GLN A 295 2.51 54.08 3.55
N LYS A 296 1.50 53.40 2.97
CA LYS A 296 1.44 51.93 2.93
C LYS A 296 2.04 51.41 1.64
N LEU A 297 3.06 50.57 1.75
CA LEU A 297 3.66 49.86 0.63
C LEU A 297 3.07 48.45 0.58
N ASN A 298 2.23 48.18 -0.44
CA ASN A 298 1.59 46.88 -0.62
C ASN A 298 2.26 46.11 -1.78
N SER A 299 2.41 44.80 -1.60
CA SER A 299 2.76 43.85 -2.65
C SER A 299 1.91 42.59 -2.49
N SER A 300 1.71 41.85 -3.58
CA SER A 300 0.95 40.60 -3.57
C SER A 300 1.68 39.53 -4.36
N VAL A 301 1.72 38.30 -3.82
CA VAL A 301 2.18 37.11 -4.54
C VAL A 301 0.95 36.35 -5.02
N LYS A 302 0.90 36.03 -6.32
CA LYS A 302 -0.20 35.23 -6.90
C LYS A 302 0.20 33.76 -6.92
N ALA A 303 -0.75 32.88 -6.57
CA ALA A 303 -0.58 31.45 -6.77
C ALA A 303 -0.50 31.10 -8.27
N GLY A 304 0.34 30.13 -8.58
CA GLY A 304 0.40 29.48 -9.90
C GLY A 304 -0.42 28.19 -9.92
N THR A 305 -0.02 27.26 -10.80
CA THR A 305 -0.71 25.97 -10.99
C THR A 305 0.17 24.80 -10.55
N LEU A 306 -0.46 23.63 -10.39
CA LEU A 306 0.23 22.34 -10.43
C LEU A 306 0.39 21.95 -11.91
N SER A 307 1.59 21.60 -12.34
CA SER A 307 1.88 21.27 -13.73
C SER A 307 3.00 20.24 -13.86
N MET A 308 3.01 19.54 -15.00
CA MET A 308 4.04 18.57 -15.35
C MET A 308 4.49 18.75 -16.80
N THR A 309 5.78 18.54 -17.05
CA THR A 309 6.37 18.42 -18.40
C THR A 309 7.28 17.20 -18.46
N GLN A 310 7.45 16.61 -19.64
CA GLN A 310 8.33 15.47 -19.87
C GLN A 310 9.38 15.80 -20.94
N ALA A 311 10.62 15.32 -20.76
CA ALA A 311 11.74 15.64 -21.64
C ALA A 311 11.64 15.02 -23.05
N GLY A 312 10.84 13.96 -23.24
CA GLY A 312 10.63 13.27 -24.51
C GLY A 312 9.48 12.27 -24.42
N ASP A 313 9.09 11.68 -25.56
CA ASP A 313 7.91 10.80 -25.69
C ASP A 313 8.24 9.31 -25.83
N THR A 314 9.51 8.97 -26.06
CA THR A 314 9.94 7.60 -26.37
C THR A 314 11.02 7.13 -25.40
N VAL A 315 10.87 5.90 -24.90
CA VAL A 315 11.88 5.21 -24.08
C VAL A 315 12.29 3.92 -24.78
N GLU A 316 13.57 3.83 -25.15
CA GLU A 316 14.14 2.60 -25.70
C GLU A 316 14.55 1.66 -24.57
N LEU A 317 14.09 0.40 -24.62
CA LEU A 317 14.52 -0.65 -23.70
C LEU A 317 15.53 -1.57 -24.40
N ALA A 318 16.49 -2.09 -23.64
CA ALA A 318 17.53 -2.97 -24.17
C ALA A 318 16.95 -4.27 -24.77
N ALA A 319 17.52 -4.76 -25.86
CA ALA A 319 17.10 -6.01 -26.48
C ALA A 319 17.31 -7.23 -25.56
N VAL A 320 16.49 -8.26 -25.77
CA VAL A 320 16.57 -9.56 -25.06
C VAL A 320 16.68 -10.67 -26.09
N ASP A 321 17.65 -11.57 -25.87
CA ASP A 321 17.86 -12.72 -26.77
C ASP A 321 16.72 -13.74 -26.69
N TYR A 322 16.26 -14.16 -27.86
CA TYR A 322 15.32 -15.28 -27.98
C TYR A 322 15.88 -16.56 -27.34
N GLY A 323 15.02 -17.32 -26.67
CA GLY A 323 15.36 -18.55 -25.95
C GLY A 323 15.98 -18.34 -24.57
N LYS A 324 16.41 -17.11 -24.22
CA LYS A 324 16.92 -16.77 -22.87
C LYS A 324 15.87 -16.03 -22.03
N GLY A 325 15.22 -15.04 -22.64
CA GLY A 325 14.33 -14.13 -21.92
C GLY A 325 15.10 -13.25 -20.92
N GLY A 326 14.35 -12.62 -20.02
CA GLY A 326 14.90 -11.79 -18.96
C GLY A 326 14.51 -10.32 -19.06
N PHE A 327 15.24 -9.49 -18.33
CA PHE A 327 14.86 -8.09 -18.14
C PHE A 327 15.43 -7.16 -19.22
N SER A 328 14.53 -6.67 -20.07
CA SER A 328 14.76 -5.55 -20.97
C SER A 328 14.73 -4.25 -20.15
N ARG A 329 15.86 -3.54 -20.07
CA ARG A 329 16.03 -2.38 -19.16
C ARG A 329 16.18 -1.08 -19.93
N GLY A 330 15.66 0.00 -19.34
CA GLY A 330 15.80 1.35 -19.85
C GLY A 330 15.56 2.39 -18.76
N SER A 331 15.49 3.66 -19.15
CA SER A 331 15.23 4.77 -18.21
C SER A 331 14.07 5.62 -18.71
N LEU A 332 13.16 5.95 -17.80
CA LEU A 332 12.07 6.86 -18.09
C LEU A 332 12.62 8.22 -18.51
N GLN A 333 11.99 8.87 -19.47
CA GLN A 333 12.28 10.27 -19.78
C GLN A 333 11.92 11.14 -18.58
N THR A 334 12.86 11.99 -18.15
CA THR A 334 12.69 12.81 -16.95
C THR A 334 11.41 13.63 -17.02
N VAL A 335 10.67 13.59 -15.92
CA VAL A 335 9.44 14.35 -15.71
C VAL A 335 9.74 15.49 -14.74
N THR A 336 9.36 16.71 -15.10
CA THR A 336 9.44 17.87 -14.21
C THR A 336 8.05 18.18 -13.67
N VAL A 337 7.90 18.20 -12.35
CA VAL A 337 6.67 18.63 -11.67
C VAL A 337 6.91 20.00 -11.06
N LYS A 338 5.99 20.94 -11.28
CA LYS A 338 5.98 22.26 -10.65
C LYS A 338 4.68 22.43 -9.90
N ASP A 339 4.79 22.60 -8.59
CA ASP A 339 3.67 22.95 -7.73
C ASP A 339 3.83 24.39 -7.25
N PHE A 340 3.13 25.31 -7.89
CA PHE A 340 3.13 26.73 -7.52
C PHE A 340 1.82 27.16 -6.86
N ARG A 341 1.00 26.22 -6.37
CA ARG A 341 -0.26 26.53 -5.70
C ARG A 341 -0.04 27.24 -4.36
N GLY A 342 1.04 26.89 -3.65
CA GLY A 342 1.46 27.57 -2.41
C GLY A 342 0.56 27.35 -1.19
N GLY A 343 -0.33 26.36 -1.23
CA GLY A 343 -1.23 25.99 -0.14
C GLY A 343 -0.80 24.71 0.59
N PRO A 344 -1.66 24.08 1.42
CA PRO A 344 -1.33 22.81 2.10
C PRO A 344 -1.39 21.52 1.28
N ALA A 345 -1.98 21.50 0.08
CA ALA A 345 -2.16 20.25 -0.67
C ALA A 345 -0.88 19.80 -1.37
N GLY A 346 -0.50 18.56 -1.14
CA GLY A 346 0.51 17.83 -1.88
C GLY A 346 0.04 17.44 -3.28
N TRP A 347 0.80 16.56 -3.92
CA TRP A 347 0.53 16.08 -5.27
C TRP A 347 0.95 14.61 -5.41
N SER A 348 0.35 13.92 -6.37
CA SER A 348 0.71 12.54 -6.72
C SER A 348 0.88 12.42 -8.23
N LEU A 349 1.97 11.77 -8.65
CA LEU A 349 2.24 11.40 -10.02
C LEU A 349 2.19 9.88 -10.13
N THR A 350 1.21 9.38 -10.87
CA THR A 350 0.98 7.95 -11.11
C THR A 350 1.24 7.58 -12.57
N GLY A 351 1.46 6.30 -12.85
CA GLY A 351 1.61 5.80 -14.21
C GLY A 351 1.00 4.43 -14.39
N LYS A 352 0.44 4.17 -15.58
CA LYS A 352 -0.09 2.86 -16.01
C LYS A 352 0.38 2.54 -17.42
N VAL A 353 0.60 1.27 -17.72
CA VAL A 353 1.08 0.82 -19.03
C VAL A 353 0.07 -0.10 -19.70
N THR A 354 -0.02 -0.01 -21.03
CA THR A 354 -0.74 -1.02 -21.83
C THR A 354 0.08 -2.30 -21.97
N ASP A 355 -0.53 -3.36 -22.50
CA ASP A 355 0.25 -4.48 -23.04
C ASP A 355 1.23 -3.97 -24.10
N PHE A 356 2.35 -4.68 -24.23
CA PHE A 356 3.30 -4.45 -25.30
C PHE A 356 2.90 -5.32 -26.48
N ALA A 357 2.43 -4.68 -27.56
CA ALA A 357 2.04 -5.37 -28.79
C ALA A 357 3.27 -5.63 -29.67
N GLY A 358 3.40 -6.86 -30.14
CA GLY A 358 4.47 -7.30 -31.05
C GLY A 358 3.95 -7.92 -32.35
N PRO A 359 4.85 -8.47 -33.17
CA PRO A 359 4.50 -9.01 -34.49
C PRO A 359 3.55 -10.21 -34.40
N GLY A 360 2.71 -10.38 -35.41
CA GLY A 360 1.80 -11.53 -35.50
C GLY A 360 0.75 -11.60 -34.38
N GLY A 361 0.48 -10.48 -33.69
CA GLY A 361 -0.44 -10.43 -32.55
C GLY A 361 0.17 -10.93 -31.23
N ALA A 362 1.48 -11.18 -31.19
CA ALA A 362 2.18 -11.51 -29.96
C ALA A 362 2.08 -10.36 -28.95
N LYS A 363 2.09 -10.69 -27.65
CA LYS A 363 1.98 -9.72 -26.57
C LYS A 363 2.93 -10.04 -25.43
N ILE A 364 3.43 -8.99 -24.79
CA ILE A 364 3.99 -9.06 -23.44
C ILE A 364 3.04 -8.29 -22.53
N ASP A 365 2.54 -8.97 -21.51
CA ASP A 365 1.54 -8.43 -20.58
C ASP A 365 2.07 -7.17 -19.86
N ALA A 366 1.21 -6.16 -19.69
CA ALA A 366 1.52 -4.92 -18.98
C ALA A 366 2.13 -5.15 -17.59
N ALA A 367 1.69 -6.18 -16.86
CA ALA A 367 2.17 -6.53 -15.53
C ALA A 367 3.64 -6.97 -15.51
N LYS A 368 4.24 -7.24 -16.68
CA LYS A 368 5.66 -7.56 -16.81
C LYS A 368 6.57 -6.33 -16.78
N LEU A 369 6.02 -5.11 -16.92
CA LEU A 369 6.80 -3.89 -16.74
C LEU A 369 6.85 -3.53 -15.26
N GLY A 370 8.06 -3.50 -14.70
CA GLY A 370 8.34 -2.89 -13.43
C GLY A 370 9.17 -1.61 -13.56
N TRP A 371 9.17 -0.82 -12.50
CA TRP A 371 10.01 0.36 -12.38
C TRP A 371 10.66 0.49 -11.00
N THR A 372 11.69 1.32 -10.91
CA THR A 372 12.30 1.78 -9.65
C THR A 372 12.32 3.31 -9.70
N PRO A 373 11.36 3.97 -9.05
CA PRO A 373 11.26 5.43 -9.09
C PRO A 373 12.39 6.14 -8.37
N VAL A 374 12.70 7.33 -8.85
CA VAL A 374 13.63 8.28 -8.24
C VAL A 374 12.96 9.65 -8.29
N CYS A 375 13.05 10.40 -7.20
CA CYS A 375 12.61 11.78 -7.21
C CYS A 375 13.60 12.69 -6.51
N ALA A 376 13.84 13.86 -7.09
CA ALA A 376 14.69 14.89 -6.51
C ALA A 376 13.93 16.20 -6.37
N THR A 377 14.28 16.93 -5.31
CA THR A 377 13.68 18.21 -4.94
C THR A 377 14.64 19.33 -5.29
N LYS A 378 14.18 20.34 -6.04
CA LYS A 378 14.99 21.53 -6.32
C LYS A 378 15.22 22.33 -5.04
N ALA A 379 16.47 22.76 -4.81
CA ALA A 379 16.81 23.58 -3.66
C ALA A 379 15.91 24.83 -3.54
N GLY A 380 15.43 25.11 -2.33
CA GLY A 380 14.48 26.20 -2.06
C GLY A 380 13.00 25.84 -2.24
N SER A 381 12.68 24.62 -2.68
CA SER A 381 11.30 24.13 -2.68
C SER A 381 10.80 23.90 -1.25
N PRO A 382 9.61 24.40 -0.88
CA PRO A 382 9.00 24.13 0.43
C PRO A 382 8.74 22.65 0.72
N SER A 383 8.37 21.89 -0.31
CA SER A 383 8.07 20.46 -0.18
C SER A 383 9.27 19.56 -0.48
N THR A 384 9.22 18.33 0.04
CA THR A 384 10.13 17.25 -0.34
C THR A 384 9.40 16.24 -1.21
N CYS A 385 9.98 15.92 -2.37
CA CYS A 385 9.48 14.86 -3.21
C CYS A 385 9.85 13.47 -2.67
N GLN A 386 8.87 12.57 -2.64
CA GLN A 386 9.01 11.18 -2.24
C GLN A 386 8.87 10.28 -3.48
N PRO A 387 9.86 9.41 -3.78
CA PRO A 387 9.71 8.41 -4.83
C PRO A 387 8.66 7.37 -4.42
N GLY A 388 7.92 6.85 -5.40
CA GLY A 388 7.04 5.71 -5.22
C GLY A 388 7.83 4.41 -5.01
N SER A 389 7.11 3.33 -4.67
CA SER A 389 7.73 2.04 -4.41
C SER A 389 8.22 1.37 -5.70
N PRO A 390 9.40 0.73 -5.69
CA PRO A 390 9.81 -0.16 -6.78
C PRO A 390 8.84 -1.33 -6.90
N GLY A 391 8.48 -1.72 -8.13
CA GLY A 391 7.50 -2.78 -8.35
C GLY A 391 6.91 -2.76 -9.75
N ALA A 392 5.90 -3.60 -9.96
CA ALA A 392 5.14 -3.65 -11.21
C ALA A 392 4.34 -2.35 -11.41
N VAL A 393 4.28 -1.88 -12.65
CA VAL A 393 3.43 -0.75 -13.06
C VAL A 393 2.06 -1.27 -13.47
N GLY A 394 2.04 -2.18 -14.45
CA GLY A 394 0.83 -2.82 -14.94
C GLY A 394 -0.21 -1.86 -15.51
N SER A 395 -1.36 -2.43 -15.87
CA SER A 395 -2.54 -1.69 -16.33
C SER A 395 -3.30 -1.02 -15.18
N ALA A 396 -3.19 -1.57 -13.97
CA ALA A 396 -3.76 -1.02 -12.75
C ALA A 396 -3.06 0.28 -12.28
N GLY A 397 -1.82 0.49 -12.72
CA GLY A 397 -0.99 1.64 -12.42
C GLY A 397 -0.33 1.58 -11.04
N ALA A 398 0.69 2.42 -10.88
CA ALA A 398 1.44 2.59 -9.64
C ALA A 398 1.83 4.06 -9.44
N THR A 399 2.12 4.45 -8.20
CA THR A 399 2.68 5.77 -7.89
C THR A 399 4.14 5.83 -8.32
N LEU A 400 4.49 6.85 -9.10
CA LEU A 400 5.85 7.14 -9.52
C LEU A 400 6.53 8.08 -8.51
N ALA A 401 5.87 9.16 -8.12
CA ALA A 401 6.34 10.07 -7.08
C ALA A 401 5.19 10.85 -6.46
N SER A 402 5.42 11.41 -5.28
CA SER A 402 4.42 12.25 -4.60
C SER A 402 5.07 13.27 -3.67
N THR A 403 4.26 14.22 -3.22
CA THR A 403 4.52 15.06 -2.06
C THR A 403 3.28 14.97 -1.18
N PRO A 404 3.40 14.66 0.12
CA PRO A 404 2.25 14.63 1.02
C PRO A 404 1.71 16.03 1.29
N ASN A 405 0.49 16.10 1.80
CA ASN A 405 -0.07 17.33 2.34
C ASN A 405 0.81 17.86 3.50
N GLY A 406 0.86 19.18 3.67
CA GLY A 406 1.72 19.79 4.68
C GLY A 406 1.31 21.22 5.03
N ALA A 407 2.06 21.87 5.93
CA ALA A 407 1.82 23.26 6.31
C ALA A 407 1.94 24.23 5.14
N GLN A 408 2.89 23.99 4.28
CA GLN A 408 3.05 24.71 3.03
C GLN A 408 3.63 23.73 2.03
N THR A 409 2.98 23.62 0.88
CA THR A 409 3.47 22.82 -0.23
C THR A 409 3.83 23.70 -1.41
N GLY A 410 4.72 23.17 -2.23
CA GLY A 410 5.13 23.80 -3.47
C GLY A 410 6.58 23.52 -3.80
N GLY A 411 6.98 24.00 -4.98
CA GLY A 411 8.33 23.90 -5.49
C GLY A 411 8.42 23.25 -6.86
N GLU A 412 9.61 22.78 -7.18
CA GLU A 412 9.93 22.15 -8.46
C GLU A 412 10.71 20.86 -8.20
N PHE A 413 10.34 19.80 -8.93
CA PHE A 413 10.80 18.44 -8.69
C PHE A 413 11.14 17.77 -10.01
N THR A 414 12.17 16.92 -10.00
CA THR A 414 12.50 16.03 -11.12
C THR A 414 12.21 14.59 -10.72
N VAL A 415 11.42 13.91 -11.54
CA VAL A 415 10.98 12.53 -11.32
C VAL A 415 11.52 11.67 -12.46
N ASP A 416 12.17 10.57 -12.09
CA ASP A 416 12.78 9.60 -12.98
C ASP A 416 12.39 8.17 -12.56
N ALA A 417 12.67 7.19 -13.41
CA ALA A 417 12.61 5.77 -13.02
C ALA A 417 13.52 4.91 -13.88
N ARG A 418 14.08 3.85 -13.27
CA ARG A 418 14.65 2.73 -14.04
C ARG A 418 13.52 1.79 -14.43
N LEU A 419 13.39 1.47 -15.72
CA LEU A 419 12.37 0.56 -16.23
C LEU A 419 12.95 -0.84 -16.45
N SER A 420 12.13 -1.85 -16.22
CA SER A 420 12.51 -3.26 -16.36
C SER A 420 11.31 -4.07 -16.85
N LEU A 421 11.30 -4.44 -18.13
CA LEU A 421 10.29 -5.31 -18.73
C LEU A 421 10.78 -6.76 -18.70
N ASN A 422 10.07 -7.64 -18.01
CA ASN A 422 10.38 -9.07 -17.98
C ASN A 422 9.86 -9.77 -19.24
N VAL A 423 10.76 -10.04 -20.19
CA VAL A 423 10.46 -10.67 -21.47
C VAL A 423 10.57 -12.21 -21.32
N PRO A 424 9.49 -12.98 -21.56
CA PRO A 424 9.55 -14.44 -21.55
C PRO A 424 10.54 -15.01 -22.57
N ALA A 425 11.18 -16.14 -22.25
CA ALA A 425 12.24 -16.72 -23.07
C ALA A 425 11.86 -16.99 -24.53
N PHE A 426 10.65 -17.48 -24.77
CA PHE A 426 10.17 -17.83 -26.11
C PHE A 426 9.23 -16.78 -26.71
N THR A 427 9.37 -15.52 -26.29
CA THR A 427 8.66 -14.40 -26.91
C THR A 427 9.07 -14.29 -28.38
N PRO A 428 8.14 -14.28 -29.36
CA PRO A 428 8.48 -14.21 -30.77
C PRO A 428 9.39 -13.00 -31.08
N PRO A 429 10.49 -13.16 -31.85
CA PRO A 429 11.37 -12.05 -32.19
C PRO A 429 10.65 -10.93 -32.94
N GLY A 430 10.91 -9.68 -32.55
CA GLY A 430 10.41 -8.48 -33.22
C GLY A 430 10.32 -7.28 -32.28
N ALA A 431 9.83 -6.15 -32.80
CA ALA A 431 9.60 -4.96 -31.99
C ALA A 431 8.31 -5.10 -31.17
N TYR A 432 8.38 -4.71 -29.90
CA TYR A 432 7.24 -4.67 -28.99
C TYR A 432 7.07 -3.25 -28.47
N SER A 433 5.85 -2.74 -28.51
CA SER A 433 5.55 -1.37 -28.07
C SER A 433 4.33 -1.33 -27.15
N GLY A 434 4.48 -0.61 -26.04
CA GLY A 434 3.41 -0.31 -25.10
C GLY A 434 3.38 1.18 -24.79
N VAL A 435 2.26 1.68 -24.28
CA VAL A 435 2.09 3.11 -23.93
C VAL A 435 2.04 3.24 -22.41
N LEU A 436 3.02 3.95 -21.84
CA LEU A 436 3.00 4.38 -20.44
C LEU A 436 2.31 5.74 -20.34
N THR A 437 1.15 5.78 -19.69
CA THR A 437 0.42 7.02 -19.41
C THR A 437 0.73 7.50 -18.00
N LEU A 438 1.19 8.75 -17.87
CA LEU A 438 1.42 9.40 -16.58
C LEU A 438 0.28 10.37 -16.24
N THR A 439 -0.10 10.45 -14.97
CA THR A 439 -1.19 11.30 -14.49
C THR A 439 -0.77 12.02 -13.22
N LEU A 440 -0.87 13.35 -13.24
CA LEU A 440 -0.59 14.23 -12.11
C LEU A 440 -1.90 14.70 -11.47
N THR A 441 -2.00 14.61 -10.15
CA THR A 441 -3.15 15.07 -9.35
C THR A 441 -2.70 15.87 -8.15
#